data_AF-A0A9R0EQ64-F1
#
_entry.id   AF-A0A9R0EQ64-F1
#
_cell.length_a   1.000
_cell.length_b   1.000
_cell.length_c   1.000
_cell.angle_alpha   90.00
_cell.angle_beta   90.00
_cell.angle_gamma   90.00
#
_symmetry.space_group_name_H-M   'P 1'
#
loop_
_entity.id
_entity.type
_entity.pdbx_description
1 polymer ?
#
loop_
_entity_poly.entity_id
_entity_poly.type
_entity_poly.pdbx_seq_one_letter_code
_entity_poly.pdbx_strand_id
1 'polypeptide(L)'
;MATKVSKQKTKSIEEPEMIIKKVEVVKRSNALTNKNMIFSKEAIGSPKVTLTNVHSKKVTPVKRLSTVDHHKEYRLRMPVSYNGSKMFMPTGEQLFWLGETRPSNSGPATYQDFKEIRARCYSEGRLFEDPEFPANDCSFKKKLDGPITWLRPKEICDDPQLFVEGYSRFDVQQGELGDCWLLAAVANLTLHRKLFFQVVPDDQSFDEEYAGVFHFRFWQYGRWVDVVIDDRLPTYSGKLVCLHSSEQSEFWSALLEKAYAKLHGSYEALKEGSSCDAMEDFTGGVTEVYDITKLPPNFYTILLKAYERNSLCGCSINPDPNILEAETPVGLIRGHAYSITKVKYVDIETLGRNEKIPLLRIRNPWGNETEWNGPWSDKSPEWRSIPKSEKEEMGLTFDADGEFWMSFKDFVTHFSSVEICHLNPDSLDPEECPEGCTKKWEMSVFEGEWVRGVTAGGCWRNLETFSKNPQYTVTLQDVDEEDEEDKCTIIVTLMQKNRRSQGLQNLYIGFAVYRLPNHGDVPKPLNVNFFKHNRSVARQQFIDQRQVSARFKLDPGSYVIIPCSLNPDEEGEFLLRVFSEKSNNMAYVQGEDTISVEK
;
A
#
# COMPACT_ATOMS: atom_id res chain seq x y z
N MET A 1 69.17 -43.97 -40.19
CA MET A 1 68.53 -45.17 -40.76
C MET A 1 67.10 -45.21 -40.28
N ALA A 2 66.12 -45.42 -41.17
CA ALA A 2 64.67 -45.60 -40.87
C ALA A 2 63.97 -44.39 -40.15
N THR A 3 62.74 -43.98 -40.43
CA THR A 3 61.69 -44.45 -41.35
C THR A 3 60.94 -43.23 -41.95
N LYS A 4 60.48 -43.30 -43.21
CA LYS A 4 59.60 -42.28 -43.83
C LYS A 4 58.13 -42.57 -43.51
N VAL A 5 57.33 -41.54 -43.19
CA VAL A 5 55.88 -41.51 -43.46
C VAL A 5 55.53 -40.11 -44.01
N SER A 6 54.64 -40.06 -45.01
CA SER A 6 54.40 -38.90 -45.87
C SER A 6 53.20 -38.03 -45.47
N LYS A 7 53.29 -36.72 -45.76
CA LYS A 7 52.18 -35.77 -45.69
C LYS A 7 51.12 -36.04 -46.80
N GLN A 8 49.84 -35.98 -46.45
CA GLN A 8 48.72 -35.67 -47.35
C GLN A 8 47.95 -34.51 -46.69
N LYS A 9 48.01 -33.29 -47.23
CA LYS A 9 47.15 -32.72 -48.28
C LYS A 9 45.68 -32.55 -47.87
N THR A 10 45.38 -31.33 -47.48
CA THR A 10 44.05 -30.70 -47.42
C THR A 10 43.27 -30.86 -48.72
N LYS A 11 41.95 -30.94 -48.60
CA LYS A 11 40.98 -30.69 -49.67
C LYS A 11 39.84 -29.83 -49.11
N SER A 12 39.56 -28.73 -49.77
CA SER A 12 38.34 -27.94 -49.64
C SER A 12 37.16 -28.69 -50.30
N ILE A 13 35.96 -28.49 -49.77
CA ILE A 13 34.68 -28.78 -50.43
C ILE A 13 33.77 -27.59 -50.13
N GLU A 14 33.29 -26.94 -51.19
CA GLU A 14 32.29 -25.87 -51.14
C GLU A 14 30.86 -26.45 -51.15
N GLU A 15 29.89 -25.55 -50.98
CA GLU A 15 28.47 -25.81 -50.71
C GLU A 15 27.72 -26.62 -51.78
N PRO A 16 26.53 -27.14 -51.41
CA PRO A 16 25.37 -27.16 -52.28
C PRO A 16 24.30 -26.16 -51.79
N GLU A 17 23.92 -25.22 -52.66
CA GLU A 17 22.83 -24.27 -52.46
C GLU A 17 21.49 -24.98 -52.17
N MET A 18 20.71 -24.50 -51.20
CA MET A 18 19.29 -24.86 -51.05
C MET A 18 18.37 -23.64 -51.09
N ILE A 19 17.99 -23.29 -52.31
CA ILE A 19 16.65 -22.86 -52.74
C ILE A 19 15.87 -21.99 -51.73
N ILE A 20 16.01 -20.68 -51.89
CA ILE A 20 15.10 -19.70 -51.28
C ILE A 20 13.69 -19.87 -51.88
N LYS A 21 12.77 -20.47 -51.12
CA LYS A 21 11.33 -20.30 -51.36
C LYS A 21 10.83 -19.13 -50.53
N LYS A 22 10.60 -17.99 -51.18
CA LYS A 22 9.76 -16.92 -50.62
C LYS A 22 8.37 -17.49 -50.33
N VAL A 23 7.99 -17.49 -49.06
CA VAL A 23 6.61 -17.74 -48.62
C VAL A 23 6.10 -16.42 -48.03
N GLU A 24 5.53 -15.58 -48.89
CA GLU A 24 4.69 -14.48 -48.43
C GLU A 24 3.39 -15.06 -47.88
N VAL A 25 3.22 -15.04 -46.56
CA VAL A 25 1.90 -15.27 -45.93
C VAL A 25 1.59 -14.14 -44.96
N VAL A 26 0.98 -13.10 -45.55
CA VAL A 26 -0.12 -12.30 -44.99
C VAL A 26 0.02 -11.84 -43.53
N LYS A 27 0.37 -10.55 -43.36
CA LYS A 27 -0.03 -9.78 -42.18
C LYS A 27 -1.54 -9.88 -41.99
N ARG A 28 -2.02 -10.52 -40.92
CA ARG A 28 -3.42 -10.41 -40.49
C ARG A 28 -3.61 -9.07 -39.77
N SER A 29 -4.08 -8.08 -40.53
CA SER A 29 -4.67 -6.87 -39.96
C SER A 29 -6.03 -7.19 -39.35
N ASN A 30 -6.11 -7.31 -38.02
CA ASN A 30 -7.40 -7.29 -37.31
C ASN A 30 -7.94 -5.85 -37.23
N ALA A 31 -8.20 -5.26 -38.39
CA ALA A 31 -8.97 -4.03 -38.51
C ALA A 31 -10.46 -4.37 -38.41
N LEU A 32 -10.95 -4.58 -37.18
CA LEU A 32 -12.38 -4.68 -36.93
C LEU A 32 -13.00 -3.28 -37.03
N THR A 33 -13.63 -3.05 -38.16
CA THR A 33 -14.16 -1.76 -38.58
C THR A 33 -15.22 -1.20 -37.64
N ASN A 34 -14.98 -0.02 -37.09
CA ASN A 34 -16.02 0.83 -36.52
C ASN A 34 -16.96 1.29 -37.66
N LYS A 35 -18.09 0.61 -37.82
CA LYS A 35 -19.21 1.07 -38.65
C LYS A 35 -20.55 0.89 -37.96
N ASN A 36 -21.20 2.03 -37.75
CA ASN A 36 -22.65 2.22 -37.77
C ASN A 36 -23.48 1.45 -36.74
N MET A 37 -23.63 2.03 -35.54
CA MET A 37 -24.93 2.05 -34.88
C MET A 37 -25.33 3.48 -34.51
N ILE A 38 -26.17 4.06 -35.37
CA ILE A 38 -26.94 5.27 -35.08
C ILE A 38 -28.21 4.81 -34.37
N PHE A 39 -28.51 5.37 -33.19
CA PHE A 39 -29.86 5.32 -32.64
C PHE A 39 -30.53 6.69 -32.78
N SER A 40 -31.60 6.71 -33.58
CA SER A 40 -32.41 7.88 -33.85
C SER A 40 -33.27 8.26 -32.64
N LYS A 41 -33.31 9.55 -32.34
CA LYS A 41 -34.40 10.15 -31.54
C LYS A 41 -35.71 10.02 -32.32
N GLU A 42 -36.68 9.31 -31.75
CA GLU A 42 -38.10 9.65 -31.92
C GLU A 42 -38.76 9.73 -30.55
N ALA A 43 -39.68 10.68 -30.41
CA ALA A 43 -40.31 11.05 -29.15
C ALA A 43 -41.75 10.54 -29.07
N ILE A 44 -42.25 10.30 -27.86
CA ILE A 44 -43.66 10.45 -27.47
C ILE A 44 -43.72 10.67 -25.95
N GLY A 45 -44.60 11.56 -25.49
CA GLY A 45 -45.04 11.63 -24.08
C GLY A 45 -44.29 12.63 -23.20
N SER A 46 -44.81 13.86 -23.11
CA SER A 46 -44.40 14.83 -22.08
C SER A 46 -45.49 15.02 -21.03
N PRO A 47 -45.14 15.13 -19.74
CA PRO A 47 -45.96 15.81 -18.75
C PRO A 47 -45.44 17.24 -18.56
N LYS A 48 -46.23 18.24 -18.95
CA LYS A 48 -45.99 19.63 -18.58
C LYS A 48 -46.33 19.83 -17.09
N VAL A 49 -45.46 20.49 -16.33
CA VAL A 49 -45.85 21.15 -15.07
C VAL A 49 -45.55 22.64 -15.21
N THR A 50 -46.57 23.45 -14.94
CA THR A 50 -46.56 24.90 -15.21
C THR A 50 -46.14 25.65 -13.96
N LEU A 51 -45.10 26.49 -14.06
CA LEU A 51 -44.78 27.46 -13.02
C LEU A 51 -45.74 28.65 -13.10
N THR A 52 -46.47 28.92 -12.03
CA THR A 52 -47.28 30.13 -11.86
C THR A 52 -46.73 30.99 -10.73
N ASN A 53 -46.14 32.14 -11.09
CA ASN A 53 -45.78 33.18 -10.13
C ASN A 53 -47.04 33.92 -9.66
N VAL A 54 -47.19 34.10 -8.35
CA VAL A 54 -48.13 35.07 -7.76
C VAL A 54 -47.38 35.94 -6.76
N HIS A 55 -47.36 37.25 -7.00
CA HIS A 55 -46.87 38.24 -6.05
C HIS A 55 -47.80 38.36 -4.84
N SER A 56 -47.24 38.45 -3.63
CA SER A 56 -47.72 39.45 -2.67
C SER A 56 -46.59 39.93 -1.75
N LYS A 57 -46.54 41.24 -1.49
CA LYS A 57 -45.55 41.90 -0.63
C LYS A 57 -46.04 41.91 0.82
N LYS A 58 -45.14 41.78 1.81
CA LYS A 58 -45.27 42.46 3.10
C LYS A 58 -43.94 42.63 3.83
N VAL A 59 -43.81 43.80 4.47
CA VAL A 59 -42.65 44.36 5.20
C VAL A 59 -43.30 45.05 6.42
N THR A 60 -42.80 45.05 7.66
CA THR A 60 -41.45 45.05 8.27
C THR A 60 -41.57 44.32 9.67
N PRO A 61 -40.60 44.26 10.62
CA PRO A 61 -39.23 44.78 10.63
C PRO A 61 -38.12 43.85 11.17
N VAL A 62 -36.88 44.31 10.96
CA VAL A 62 -35.64 43.85 11.60
C VAL A 62 -35.72 43.91 13.14
N LYS A 63 -35.35 42.84 13.82
CA LYS A 63 -34.74 42.90 15.16
C LYS A 63 -33.30 42.39 15.08
N ARG A 64 -32.33 43.31 15.14
CA ARG A 64 -30.97 42.96 15.57
C ARG A 64 -31.01 42.76 17.08
N LEU A 65 -30.66 41.57 17.54
CA LEU A 65 -30.08 41.35 18.86
C LEU A 65 -28.78 40.55 18.63
N SER A 66 -27.77 40.91 19.40
CA SER A 66 -26.36 40.60 19.15
C SER A 66 -25.87 39.38 19.94
N THR A 67 -24.56 39.11 19.80
CA THR A 67 -23.69 38.34 20.71
C THR A 67 -23.86 36.81 20.79
N VAL A 68 -23.16 36.13 19.87
CA VAL A 68 -22.00 35.22 20.12
C VAL A 68 -22.18 33.97 21.02
N ASP A 69 -21.75 32.84 20.45
CA ASP A 69 -21.38 31.54 21.05
C ASP A 69 -22.46 30.65 21.70
N HIS A 70 -22.33 29.31 21.75
CA HIS A 70 -21.23 28.40 21.37
C HIS A 70 -21.78 27.09 20.74
N HIS A 71 -20.95 26.39 19.96
CA HIS A 71 -20.99 24.94 19.63
C HIS A 71 -22.35 24.20 19.60
N LYS A 72 -22.88 23.93 18.39
CA LYS A 72 -23.65 22.70 18.09
C LYS A 72 -23.87 22.46 16.58
N GLU A 73 -24.03 21.17 16.25
CA GLU A 73 -24.47 20.61 14.96
C GLU A 73 -23.54 20.69 13.72
N TYR A 74 -22.42 19.95 13.78
CA TYR A 74 -21.84 19.30 12.59
C TYR A 74 -21.60 17.81 12.84
N ARG A 75 -22.69 17.03 13.00
CA ARG A 75 -22.63 15.56 12.90
C ARG A 75 -23.05 15.15 11.50
N LEU A 76 -22.19 14.38 10.82
CA LEU A 76 -22.55 13.71 9.57
C LEU A 76 -23.74 12.78 9.85
N ARG A 77 -24.89 13.05 9.22
CA ARG A 77 -26.05 12.15 9.32
C ARG A 77 -25.93 11.05 8.28
N MET A 78 -26.00 9.79 8.73
CA MET A 78 -26.13 8.61 7.87
C MET A 78 -27.41 8.69 7.03
N PRO A 79 -27.44 8.09 5.82
CA PRO A 79 -28.66 7.97 5.02
C PRO A 79 -29.78 7.23 5.76
N VAL A 80 -31.03 7.64 5.52
CA VAL A 80 -32.22 7.20 6.28
C VAL A 80 -32.61 5.73 6.00
N SER A 81 -32.01 5.09 4.99
CA SER A 81 -32.19 3.68 4.65
C SER A 81 -30.91 2.87 4.91
N TYR A 82 -30.60 2.62 6.19
CA TYR A 82 -29.43 1.86 6.62
C TYR A 82 -29.86 0.59 7.36
N ASN A 83 -29.35 -0.57 6.94
CA ASN A 83 -29.71 -1.86 7.52
C ASN A 83 -28.47 -2.77 7.72
N GLY A 84 -27.67 -2.45 8.75
CA GLY A 84 -27.01 -3.43 9.61
C GLY A 84 -25.85 -4.31 9.11
N SER A 85 -25.57 -4.43 7.80
CA SER A 85 -24.51 -5.34 7.31
C SER A 85 -23.62 -4.73 6.23
N LYS A 86 -22.31 -4.74 6.48
CA LYS A 86 -21.21 -4.20 5.66
C LYS A 86 -21.31 -2.67 5.44
N MET A 87 -20.50 -1.90 6.16
CA MET A 87 -20.15 -0.55 5.70
C MET A 87 -19.25 -0.72 4.47
N PHE A 88 -19.75 -0.26 3.33
CA PHE A 88 -19.04 -0.23 2.07
C PHE A 88 -17.80 0.66 2.23
N MET A 89 -16.60 0.07 2.21
CA MET A 89 -15.46 0.76 1.62
C MET A 89 -15.87 1.10 0.19
N PRO A 90 -15.63 2.32 -0.31
CA PRO A 90 -15.77 2.52 -1.73
C PRO A 90 -14.82 1.55 -2.44
N THR A 91 -15.40 0.75 -3.33
CA THR A 91 -14.72 0.27 -4.54
C THR A 91 -13.88 1.42 -5.12
N GLY A 92 -12.79 1.12 -5.83
CA GLY A 92 -11.81 2.12 -6.33
C GLY A 92 -12.34 3.26 -7.23
N GLU A 93 -13.66 3.32 -7.42
CA GLU A 93 -14.45 4.33 -8.08
C GLU A 93 -14.60 5.65 -7.29
N GLN A 94 -14.56 5.63 -5.94
CA GLN A 94 -14.70 6.86 -5.14
C GLN A 94 -13.35 7.46 -4.74
N LEU A 95 -12.82 8.28 -5.63
CA LEU A 95 -11.61 9.07 -5.47
C LEU A 95 -11.88 10.36 -4.69
N PHE A 96 -10.95 10.76 -3.82
CA PHE A 96 -10.92 12.04 -3.11
C PHE A 96 -9.71 12.85 -3.60
N TRP A 97 -9.68 14.16 -3.33
CA TRP A 97 -8.54 15.01 -3.72
C TRP A 97 -7.78 15.53 -2.50
N LEU A 98 -6.46 15.70 -2.64
CA LEU A 98 -5.66 16.35 -1.60
C LEU A 98 -6.16 17.78 -1.36
N GLY A 99 -6.31 18.15 -0.09
CA GLY A 99 -6.79 19.48 0.30
C GLY A 99 -8.28 19.74 0.06
N GLU A 100 -9.08 18.73 -0.35
CA GLU A 100 -10.51 18.91 -0.64
C GLU A 100 -11.27 19.56 0.53
N THR A 101 -11.70 20.80 0.34
CA THR A 101 -12.52 21.50 1.33
C THR A 101 -14.00 21.15 1.16
N ARG A 102 -14.74 21.05 2.26
CA ARG A 102 -16.19 20.83 2.19
C ARG A 102 -16.91 22.09 1.70
N PRO A 103 -17.97 21.98 0.87
CA PRO A 103 -18.84 23.11 0.55
C PRO A 103 -19.35 23.77 1.84
N SER A 104 -19.31 25.10 1.87
CA SER A 104 -19.58 25.90 3.07
C SER A 104 -20.37 27.15 2.72
N ASN A 105 -20.90 27.85 3.72
CA ASN A 105 -21.53 29.16 3.51
C ASN A 105 -20.56 30.21 2.92
N SER A 106 -19.25 29.94 2.96
CA SER A 106 -18.17 30.75 2.38
C SER A 106 -17.82 30.42 0.92
N GLY A 107 -18.29 29.28 0.37
CA GLY A 107 -18.00 28.91 -1.02
C GLY A 107 -18.19 27.42 -1.35
N PRO A 108 -18.04 27.04 -2.63
CA PRO A 108 -18.00 25.64 -3.04
C PRO A 108 -16.78 24.91 -2.46
N ALA A 109 -16.74 23.59 -2.61
CA ALA A 109 -15.53 22.81 -2.38
C ALA A 109 -14.36 23.32 -3.25
N THR A 110 -13.15 23.29 -2.71
CA THR A 110 -11.91 23.59 -3.43
C THR A 110 -11.01 22.36 -3.41
N TYR A 111 -10.54 21.95 -4.57
CA TYR A 111 -9.62 20.84 -4.78
C TYR A 111 -8.82 21.05 -6.08
N GLN A 112 -7.72 20.33 -6.23
CA GLN A 112 -6.95 20.30 -7.48
C GLN A 112 -7.36 19.08 -8.31
N ASP A 113 -8.14 19.28 -9.38
CA ASP A 113 -8.43 18.20 -10.34
C ASP A 113 -7.42 18.17 -11.48
N PHE A 114 -6.80 17.01 -11.71
CA PHE A 114 -5.79 16.80 -12.74
C PHE A 114 -6.29 17.18 -14.15
N LYS A 115 -7.50 16.77 -14.51
CA LYS A 115 -8.03 16.89 -15.87
C LYS A 115 -8.47 18.33 -16.15
N GLU A 116 -9.10 18.99 -15.18
CA GLU A 116 -9.41 20.43 -15.27
C GLU A 116 -8.14 21.29 -15.33
N ILE A 117 -7.13 20.99 -14.51
CA ILE A 117 -5.86 21.72 -14.50
C ILE A 117 -5.11 21.51 -15.83
N ARG A 118 -4.99 20.28 -16.33
CA ARG A 118 -4.35 19.95 -17.61
C ARG A 118 -5.04 20.66 -18.77
N ALA A 119 -6.36 20.48 -18.90
CA ALA A 119 -7.14 21.10 -19.98
C ALA A 119 -7.02 22.63 -19.99
N ARG A 120 -7.10 23.27 -18.81
CA ARG A 120 -6.93 24.72 -18.68
C ARG A 120 -5.51 25.15 -19.10
N CYS A 121 -4.47 24.58 -18.51
CA CYS A 121 -3.08 24.98 -18.78
C CYS A 121 -2.70 24.75 -20.25
N TYR A 122 -3.13 23.63 -20.83
CA TYR A 122 -2.96 23.32 -22.25
C TYR A 122 -3.69 24.34 -23.15
N SER A 123 -4.95 24.69 -22.84
CA SER A 123 -5.71 25.70 -23.60
C SER A 123 -5.15 27.12 -23.49
N GLU A 124 -4.49 27.43 -22.38
CA GLU A 124 -3.83 28.72 -22.10
C GLU A 124 -2.39 28.77 -22.63
N GLY A 125 -1.84 27.67 -23.15
CA GLY A 125 -0.48 27.59 -23.68
C GLY A 125 0.61 27.77 -22.61
N ARG A 126 0.33 27.40 -21.35
CA ARG A 126 1.26 27.53 -20.22
C ARG A 126 1.46 26.20 -19.50
N LEU A 127 2.60 26.07 -18.82
CA LEU A 127 2.83 24.95 -17.91
C LEU A 127 2.18 25.20 -16.55
N PHE A 128 1.76 24.15 -15.88
CA PHE A 128 1.27 24.22 -14.52
C PHE A 128 2.40 24.56 -13.55
N GLU A 129 2.05 25.39 -12.58
CA GLU A 129 2.88 25.70 -11.42
C GLU A 129 2.00 25.47 -10.21
N ASP A 130 2.39 24.53 -9.36
CA ASP A 130 1.60 24.10 -8.22
C ASP A 130 1.59 25.16 -7.11
N PRO A 131 0.44 25.78 -6.80
CA PRO A 131 0.34 26.78 -5.73
C PRO A 131 0.41 26.16 -4.32
N GLU A 132 0.18 24.85 -4.19
CA GLU A 132 0.16 24.14 -2.91
C GLU A 132 1.49 23.48 -2.57
N PHE A 133 2.36 23.26 -3.58
CA PHE A 133 3.71 22.72 -3.40
C PHE A 133 4.72 23.47 -4.29
N PRO A 134 5.01 24.75 -3.97
CA PRO A 134 5.80 25.61 -4.84
C PRO A 134 7.25 25.15 -4.95
N ALA A 135 7.87 25.35 -6.10
CA ALA A 135 9.26 24.98 -6.39
C ALA A 135 10.27 25.91 -5.68
N ASN A 136 10.37 25.81 -4.35
CA ASN A 136 11.26 26.59 -3.50
C ASN A 136 11.60 25.85 -2.19
N ASP A 137 12.43 26.49 -1.35
CA ASP A 137 12.92 25.96 -0.07
C ASP A 137 11.81 25.52 0.89
N CYS A 138 10.59 26.08 0.82
CA CYS A 138 9.47 25.66 1.67
C CYS A 138 8.97 24.25 1.35
N SER A 139 9.19 23.75 0.14
CA SER A 139 8.79 22.39 -0.26
C SER A 139 9.91 21.37 -0.04
N PHE A 140 11.17 21.81 0.00
CA PHE A 140 12.31 20.92 0.26
C PHE A 140 12.70 20.86 1.75
N LYS A 141 12.83 22.02 2.41
CA LYS A 141 13.20 22.30 3.82
C LYS A 141 14.55 21.75 4.33
N LYS A 142 15.05 20.63 3.81
CA LYS A 142 16.37 20.06 4.12
C LYS A 142 17.49 20.96 3.58
N LYS A 143 18.55 21.18 4.38
CA LYS A 143 19.79 21.81 3.89
C LYS A 143 20.69 20.77 3.23
N LEU A 144 21.09 21.02 1.99
CA LEU A 144 22.20 20.35 1.30
C LEU A 144 23.43 21.27 1.29
N ASP A 145 24.58 20.73 0.88
CA ASP A 145 25.86 21.46 0.84
C ASP A 145 25.94 22.55 -0.25
N GLY A 146 24.90 22.69 -1.09
CA GLY A 146 24.79 23.73 -2.10
C GLY A 146 23.33 24.06 -2.49
N PRO A 147 23.13 25.06 -3.37
CA PRO A 147 21.81 25.54 -3.74
C PRO A 147 21.06 24.53 -4.62
N ILE A 148 19.78 24.33 -4.34
CA ILE A 148 18.90 23.46 -5.12
C ILE A 148 18.25 24.27 -6.24
N THR A 149 18.33 23.75 -7.45
CA THR A 149 17.61 24.28 -8.62
C THR A 149 16.42 23.40 -8.95
N TRP A 150 15.26 23.98 -9.21
CA TRP A 150 14.07 23.23 -9.59
C TRP A 150 13.93 23.25 -11.11
N LEU A 151 14.06 22.08 -11.76
CA LEU A 151 14.06 21.91 -13.21
C LEU A 151 12.98 20.91 -13.63
N ARG A 152 12.32 21.14 -14.75
CA ARG A 152 11.41 20.16 -15.37
C ARG A 152 12.21 19.10 -16.14
N PRO A 153 11.70 17.88 -16.35
CA PRO A 153 12.34 16.84 -17.17
C PRO A 153 12.80 17.33 -18.56
N LYS A 154 12.01 18.20 -19.22
CA LYS A 154 12.36 18.85 -20.52
C LYS A 154 13.50 19.89 -20.45
N GLU A 155 13.99 20.19 -19.24
CA GLU A 155 15.17 21.03 -18.99
C GLU A 155 16.38 20.18 -18.53
N ILE A 156 16.17 18.88 -18.24
CA ILE A 156 17.17 17.93 -17.75
C ILE A 156 17.65 17.00 -18.88
N CYS A 157 16.75 16.56 -19.77
CA CYS A 157 17.06 15.70 -20.92
C CYS A 157 16.22 16.06 -22.16
N ASP A 158 16.66 15.59 -23.33
CA ASP A 158 16.06 15.93 -24.63
C ASP A 158 14.71 15.24 -24.90
N ASP A 159 14.53 14.01 -24.40
CA ASP A 159 13.36 13.15 -24.63
C ASP A 159 12.85 12.54 -23.30
N PRO A 160 12.24 13.34 -22.42
CA PRO A 160 11.70 12.84 -21.16
C PRO A 160 10.41 12.05 -21.40
N GLN A 161 10.37 10.84 -20.86
CA GLN A 161 9.24 9.93 -20.89
C GLN A 161 8.79 9.63 -19.45
N LEU A 162 7.52 9.26 -19.29
CA LEU A 162 7.03 8.83 -17.97
C LEU A 162 7.54 7.43 -17.66
N PHE A 163 7.57 6.57 -18.68
CA PHE A 163 7.87 5.14 -18.65
C PHE A 163 8.79 4.81 -19.82
N VAL A 164 9.88 4.07 -19.60
CA VAL A 164 10.80 3.61 -20.65
C VAL A 164 10.79 2.09 -20.68
N GLU A 165 10.33 1.52 -21.80
CA GLU A 165 10.09 0.06 -21.99
C GLU A 165 9.11 -0.59 -20.99
N GLY A 166 8.54 0.16 -20.04
CA GLY A 166 7.54 -0.28 -19.09
C GLY A 166 7.66 0.49 -17.78
N TYR A 167 7.46 -0.21 -16.67
CA TYR A 167 7.84 0.24 -15.33
C TYR A 167 8.54 -0.93 -14.65
N SER A 168 9.60 -0.65 -13.90
CA SER A 168 10.44 -1.64 -13.25
C SER A 168 11.04 -1.07 -11.97
N ARG A 169 11.60 -1.97 -11.14
CA ARG A 169 12.32 -1.58 -9.92
C ARG A 169 13.66 -0.90 -10.21
N PHE A 170 14.21 -1.06 -11.42
CA PHE A 170 15.47 -0.39 -11.83
C PHE A 170 15.29 1.13 -11.93
N ASP A 171 14.06 1.56 -12.16
CA ASP A 171 13.61 2.93 -12.27
C ASP A 171 13.61 3.67 -10.92
N VAL A 172 13.94 2.96 -9.82
CA VAL A 172 13.83 3.42 -8.44
C VAL A 172 15.19 3.37 -7.75
N GLN A 173 16.08 4.30 -8.12
CA GLN A 173 17.38 4.49 -7.48
C GLN A 173 17.33 5.55 -6.39
N GLN A 174 18.16 5.37 -5.35
CA GLN A 174 18.17 6.22 -4.16
C GLN A 174 18.79 7.60 -4.46
N GLY A 175 18.10 8.66 -4.04
CA GLY A 175 18.63 10.03 -4.07
C GLY A 175 19.48 10.39 -2.85
N GLU A 176 19.76 11.68 -2.68
CA GLU A 176 20.51 12.21 -1.53
C GLU A 176 19.61 12.40 -0.27
N LEU A 177 18.36 11.94 -0.32
CA LEU A 177 17.36 12.21 0.73
C LEU A 177 17.48 11.28 1.94
N GLY A 178 17.86 10.02 1.74
CA GLY A 178 18.02 9.02 2.81
C GLY A 178 16.72 8.27 3.12
N ASP A 179 15.83 8.20 2.14
CA ASP A 179 14.48 7.63 2.16
C ASP A 179 14.43 6.19 1.61
N CYS A 180 15.47 5.38 1.88
CA CYS A 180 15.58 3.99 1.42
C CYS A 180 14.33 3.12 1.74
N TRP A 181 13.62 3.47 2.81
CA TRP A 181 12.35 2.89 3.23
C TRP A 181 11.22 3.10 2.19
N LEU A 182 11.20 4.25 1.53
CA LEU A 182 10.24 4.59 0.48
C LEU A 182 10.58 3.83 -0.81
N LEU A 183 11.86 3.84 -1.20
CA LEU A 183 12.39 3.05 -2.32
C LEU A 183 12.00 1.57 -2.20
N ALA A 184 12.12 0.98 -1.01
CA ALA A 184 11.71 -0.42 -0.78
C ALA A 184 10.22 -0.67 -1.05
N ALA A 185 9.35 0.25 -0.61
CA ALA A 185 7.91 0.14 -0.83
C ALA A 185 7.54 0.35 -2.31
N VAL A 186 8.19 1.31 -2.99
CA VAL A 186 7.98 1.56 -4.43
C VAL A 186 8.51 0.39 -5.28
N ALA A 187 9.67 -0.17 -4.96
CA ALA A 187 10.21 -1.34 -5.65
C ALA A 187 9.28 -2.56 -5.52
N ASN A 188 8.70 -2.79 -4.34
CA ASN A 188 7.67 -3.82 -4.14
C ASN A 188 6.40 -3.54 -4.95
N LEU A 189 5.97 -2.27 -5.05
CA LEU A 189 4.79 -1.88 -5.84
C LEU A 189 4.92 -2.27 -7.33
N THR A 190 6.11 -2.18 -7.90
CA THR A 190 6.35 -2.58 -9.32
C THR A 190 6.09 -4.07 -9.60
N LEU A 191 6.03 -4.92 -8.57
CA LEU A 191 5.67 -6.34 -8.72
C LEU A 191 4.17 -6.56 -8.98
N HIS A 192 3.31 -5.56 -8.74
CA HIS A 192 1.85 -5.69 -8.79
C HIS A 192 1.23 -4.66 -9.73
N ARG A 193 1.01 -5.04 -10.98
CA ARG A 193 0.64 -4.15 -12.09
C ARG A 193 -0.62 -3.29 -11.84
N LYS A 194 -1.74 -3.86 -11.40
CA LYS A 194 -2.98 -3.12 -11.11
C LYS A 194 -2.82 -2.18 -9.91
N LEU A 195 -2.04 -2.56 -8.90
CA LEU A 195 -1.70 -1.69 -7.78
C LEU A 195 -0.76 -0.55 -8.20
N PHE A 196 0.22 -0.85 -9.05
CA PHE A 196 1.11 0.15 -9.64
C PHE A 196 0.31 1.21 -10.39
N PHE A 197 -0.55 0.82 -11.34
CA PHE A 197 -1.38 1.78 -12.09
C PHE A 197 -2.51 2.42 -11.27
N GLN A 198 -2.87 1.85 -10.11
CA GLN A 198 -3.73 2.54 -9.15
C GLN A 198 -3.01 3.72 -8.49
N VAL A 199 -1.71 3.60 -8.19
CA VAL A 199 -0.89 4.67 -7.57
C VAL A 199 -0.30 5.64 -8.61
N VAL A 200 0.11 5.13 -9.77
CA VAL A 200 0.72 5.85 -10.89
C VAL A 200 -0.19 5.69 -12.13
N PRO A 201 -1.20 6.54 -12.32
CA PRO A 201 -2.10 6.45 -13.48
C PRO A 201 -1.35 6.54 -14.82
N ASP A 202 -1.88 5.85 -15.84
CA ASP A 202 -1.36 5.80 -17.21
C ASP A 202 -1.99 6.83 -18.16
N ASP A 203 -2.92 7.67 -17.69
CA ASP A 203 -3.56 8.74 -18.47
C ASP A 203 -2.77 10.07 -18.49
N GLN A 204 -1.45 9.99 -18.32
CA GLN A 204 -0.49 11.10 -18.25
C GLN A 204 0.80 10.79 -19.05
N SER A 205 1.36 11.79 -19.75
CA SER A 205 2.62 11.67 -20.51
C SER A 205 3.33 13.02 -20.69
N PHE A 206 4.55 13.00 -21.23
CA PHE A 206 5.28 14.20 -21.63
C PHE A 206 4.99 14.67 -23.06
N ASP A 207 4.26 13.89 -23.87
CA ASP A 207 3.99 14.19 -25.28
C ASP A 207 2.58 14.69 -25.50
N GLU A 208 1.59 13.84 -25.24
CA GLU A 208 0.18 14.13 -25.51
C GLU A 208 -0.41 15.03 -24.43
N GLU A 209 -1.02 16.14 -24.85
CA GLU A 209 -1.64 17.15 -23.96
C GLU A 209 -0.71 17.70 -22.85
N TYR A 210 0.61 17.62 -23.04
CA TYR A 210 1.58 18.03 -22.02
C TYR A 210 1.39 19.48 -21.58
N ALA A 211 1.16 19.65 -20.28
CA ALA A 211 0.99 20.95 -19.62
C ALA A 211 1.83 21.05 -18.33
N GLY A 212 2.88 20.23 -18.18
CA GLY A 212 3.75 20.23 -16.99
C GLY A 212 3.03 19.91 -15.68
N VAL A 213 2.01 19.05 -15.74
CA VAL A 213 1.17 18.58 -14.62
C VAL A 213 1.04 17.06 -14.69
N PHE A 214 1.13 16.42 -13.52
CA PHE A 214 1.01 14.97 -13.31
C PHE A 214 0.19 14.71 -12.05
N HIS A 215 -0.26 13.48 -11.85
CA HIS A 215 -0.96 13.09 -10.63
C HIS A 215 -0.69 11.64 -10.21
N PHE A 216 -0.87 11.39 -8.91
CA PHE A 216 -0.60 10.12 -8.24
C PHE A 216 -1.67 9.88 -7.19
N ARG A 217 -1.91 8.62 -6.82
CA ARG A 217 -2.93 8.28 -5.81
C ARG A 217 -2.33 7.55 -4.63
N PHE A 218 -2.65 8.03 -3.43
CA PHE A 218 -2.23 7.40 -2.20
C PHE A 218 -3.45 7.06 -1.35
N TRP A 219 -3.45 5.88 -0.75
CA TRP A 219 -4.43 5.52 0.25
C TRP A 219 -4.15 6.31 1.53
N GLN A 220 -5.17 6.98 2.07
CA GLN A 220 -5.13 7.71 3.33
C GLN A 220 -6.35 7.33 4.17
N TYR A 221 -6.12 6.72 5.33
CA TYR A 221 -7.11 6.50 6.38
C TYR A 221 -8.44 5.85 5.93
N GLY A 222 -8.39 4.98 4.92
CA GLY A 222 -9.54 4.27 4.34
C GLY A 222 -9.97 4.71 2.93
N ARG A 223 -9.27 5.65 2.29
CA ARG A 223 -9.73 6.29 1.04
C ARG A 223 -8.57 6.55 0.09
N TRP A 224 -8.78 6.44 -1.21
CA TRP A 224 -7.78 6.85 -2.21
C TRP A 224 -7.86 8.36 -2.43
N VAL A 225 -6.71 9.03 -2.32
CA VAL A 225 -6.53 10.47 -2.46
C VAL A 225 -5.64 10.75 -3.66
N ASP A 226 -6.17 11.48 -4.64
CA ASP A 226 -5.48 11.98 -5.81
C ASP A 226 -4.65 13.23 -5.45
N VAL A 227 -3.38 13.22 -5.81
CA VAL A 227 -2.38 14.25 -5.54
C VAL A 227 -1.83 14.75 -6.86
N VAL A 228 -2.30 15.93 -7.28
CA VAL A 228 -1.79 16.64 -8.45
C VAL A 228 -0.49 17.35 -8.09
N ILE A 229 0.49 17.34 -9.00
CA ILE A 229 1.76 18.07 -8.91
C ILE A 229 2.12 18.71 -10.26
N ASP A 230 2.99 19.73 -10.25
CA ASP A 230 3.78 20.07 -11.44
C ASP A 230 5.02 19.17 -11.56
N ASP A 231 5.69 19.17 -12.71
CA ASP A 231 6.88 18.33 -12.98
C ASP A 231 8.23 18.98 -12.63
N ARG A 232 8.27 20.10 -11.91
CA ARG A 232 9.55 20.69 -11.47
C ARG A 232 10.17 19.82 -10.37
N LEU A 233 11.34 19.22 -10.60
CA LEU A 233 12.03 18.34 -9.67
C LEU A 233 13.23 19.06 -9.03
N PRO A 234 13.57 18.76 -7.76
CA PRO A 234 14.74 19.32 -7.11
C PRO A 234 16.02 18.71 -7.72
N THR A 235 16.95 19.57 -8.11
CA THR A 235 18.24 19.18 -8.69
C THR A 235 19.40 19.87 -7.97
N TYR A 236 20.55 19.19 -7.95
CA TYR A 236 21.83 19.74 -7.54
C TYR A 236 22.83 19.54 -8.67
N SER A 237 23.45 20.64 -9.13
CA SER A 237 24.36 20.64 -10.30
C SER A 237 23.75 19.98 -11.55
N GLY A 238 22.43 20.12 -11.76
CA GLY A 238 21.70 19.54 -12.89
C GLY A 238 21.33 18.05 -12.75
N LYS A 239 21.66 17.40 -11.63
CA LYS A 239 21.25 16.03 -11.33
C LYS A 239 20.10 16.00 -10.33
N LEU A 240 19.19 15.04 -10.44
CA LEU A 240 18.12 14.82 -9.46
C LEU A 240 18.71 14.48 -8.08
N VAL A 241 18.14 15.04 -7.01
CA VAL A 241 18.48 14.69 -5.61
C VAL A 241 17.44 13.74 -4.99
N CYS A 242 16.32 13.54 -5.67
CA CYS A 242 15.23 12.63 -5.35
C CYS A 242 15.48 11.22 -5.95
N LEU A 243 14.51 10.32 -5.78
CA LEU A 243 14.44 9.07 -6.54
C LEU A 243 14.53 9.35 -8.04
N HIS A 244 15.17 8.44 -8.78
CA HIS A 244 15.39 8.54 -10.23
C HIS A 244 15.65 7.16 -10.85
N SER A 245 15.48 7.04 -12.17
CA SER A 245 15.78 5.81 -12.92
C SER A 245 17.26 5.69 -13.30
N SER A 246 17.72 4.48 -13.60
CA SER A 246 18.94 4.26 -14.40
C SER A 246 18.84 4.92 -15.78
N GLU A 247 17.63 4.92 -16.36
CA GLU A 247 17.36 5.52 -17.66
C GLU A 247 17.13 7.02 -17.49
N GLN A 248 18.02 7.82 -18.07
CA GLN A 248 18.07 9.28 -17.87
C GLN A 248 16.85 10.02 -18.46
N SER A 249 16.06 9.35 -19.30
CA SER A 249 14.82 9.83 -19.87
C SER A 249 13.58 9.49 -19.02
N GLU A 250 13.68 8.73 -17.93
CA GLU A 250 12.52 8.23 -17.20
C GLU A 250 12.29 8.93 -15.85
N PHE A 251 11.04 9.36 -15.59
CA PHE A 251 10.73 10.28 -14.48
C PHE A 251 9.57 9.87 -13.56
N TRP A 252 8.88 8.73 -13.76
CA TRP A 252 7.72 8.39 -12.90
C TRP A 252 8.08 8.27 -11.42
N SER A 253 9.24 7.71 -11.08
CA SER A 253 9.67 7.49 -9.69
C SER A 253 10.00 8.81 -8.97
N ALA A 254 10.68 9.72 -9.66
CA ALA A 254 10.98 11.08 -9.19
C ALA A 254 9.70 11.89 -8.93
N LEU A 255 8.72 11.79 -9.84
CA LEU A 255 7.43 12.45 -9.73
C LEU A 255 6.54 11.81 -8.63
N LEU A 256 6.58 10.49 -8.48
CA LEU A 256 5.90 9.78 -7.40
C LEU A 256 6.42 10.23 -6.03
N GLU A 257 7.75 10.31 -5.86
CA GLU A 257 8.35 10.81 -4.63
C GLU A 257 7.94 12.26 -4.35
N LYS A 258 7.89 13.12 -5.39
CA LYS A 258 7.41 14.50 -5.25
C LYS A 258 5.95 14.57 -4.78
N ALA A 259 5.06 13.76 -5.34
CA ALA A 259 3.66 13.72 -4.94
C ALA A 259 3.51 13.22 -3.50
N TYR A 260 4.33 12.25 -3.09
CA TYR A 260 4.36 11.76 -1.70
C TYR A 260 4.97 12.79 -0.73
N ALA A 261 5.99 13.54 -1.16
CA ALA A 261 6.54 14.68 -0.44
C ALA A 261 5.50 15.80 -0.26
N LYS A 262 4.66 16.06 -1.27
CA LYS A 262 3.51 16.99 -1.19
C LYS A 262 2.47 16.50 -0.19
N LEU A 263 2.09 15.23 -0.24
CA LEU A 263 1.14 14.61 0.70
C LEU A 263 1.58 14.77 2.16
N HIS A 264 2.88 14.61 2.44
CA HIS A 264 3.47 14.79 3.76
C HIS A 264 3.99 16.22 4.05
N GLY A 265 3.81 17.16 3.11
CA GLY A 265 4.04 18.60 3.25
C GLY A 265 5.48 19.12 3.05
N SER A 266 6.43 18.28 2.69
CA SER A 266 7.80 18.63 2.21
C SER A 266 8.69 17.38 2.03
N TYR A 267 9.72 17.46 1.20
CA TYR A 267 10.74 16.40 1.08
C TYR A 267 11.45 16.08 2.42
N GLU A 268 11.74 17.08 3.26
CA GLU A 268 12.27 16.83 4.62
C GLU A 268 11.36 15.93 5.47
N ALA A 269 10.05 15.93 5.23
CA ALA A 269 9.12 15.05 5.94
C ALA A 269 9.33 13.56 5.56
N LEU A 270 9.92 13.26 4.39
CA LEU A 270 10.24 11.89 3.99
C LEU A 270 11.50 11.34 4.67
N LYS A 271 12.25 12.16 5.42
CA LYS A 271 13.43 11.71 6.17
C LYS A 271 13.08 10.77 7.33
N GLU A 272 11.91 10.95 7.94
CA GLU A 272 11.45 10.18 9.10
C GLU A 272 10.13 9.48 8.77
N GLY A 273 10.24 8.33 8.10
CA GLY A 273 9.13 7.44 7.77
C GLY A 273 9.50 5.97 7.90
N SER A 274 8.54 5.09 7.61
CA SER A 274 8.69 3.63 7.67
C SER A 274 8.22 3.01 6.36
N SER A 275 8.94 1.99 5.88
CA SER A 275 8.55 1.22 4.69
C SER A 275 7.13 0.66 4.83
N CYS A 276 6.73 0.30 6.05
CA CYS A 276 5.36 -0.05 6.39
C CYS A 276 4.35 1.07 6.10
N ASP A 277 4.61 2.31 6.50
CA ASP A 277 3.69 3.43 6.25
C ASP A 277 3.53 3.68 4.73
N ALA A 278 4.62 3.59 3.95
CA ALA A 278 4.55 3.69 2.49
C ALA A 278 3.80 2.51 1.85
N MET A 279 4.06 1.26 2.27
CA MET A 279 3.35 0.09 1.75
C MET A 279 1.84 0.18 2.02
N GLU A 280 1.41 0.72 3.17
CA GLU A 280 -0.01 0.99 3.41
C GLU A 280 -0.57 2.07 2.48
N ASP A 281 0.15 3.18 2.34
CA ASP A 281 -0.26 4.32 1.52
C ASP A 281 -0.26 3.99 0.01
N PHE A 282 0.45 2.94 -0.42
CA PHE A 282 0.46 2.43 -1.80
C PHE A 282 -0.53 1.29 -2.06
N THR A 283 -1.15 0.68 -1.04
CA THR A 283 -1.96 -0.54 -1.22
C THR A 283 -3.33 -0.54 -0.55
N GLY A 284 -3.52 0.33 0.46
CA GLY A 284 -4.63 0.26 1.41
C GLY A 284 -4.60 -0.97 2.33
N GLY A 285 -3.49 -1.72 2.32
CA GLY A 285 -3.27 -2.91 3.14
C GLY A 285 -2.99 -2.63 4.61
N VAL A 286 -2.66 -3.69 5.36
CA VAL A 286 -2.21 -3.63 6.76
C VAL A 286 -0.82 -4.21 6.91
N THR A 287 0.01 -3.57 7.73
CA THR A 287 1.39 -4.02 7.97
C THR A 287 1.59 -4.72 9.31
N GLU A 288 2.45 -5.74 9.30
CA GLU A 288 3.04 -6.37 10.48
C GLU A 288 4.57 -6.32 10.39
N VAL A 289 5.25 -6.07 11.52
CA VAL A 289 6.71 -6.03 11.61
C VAL A 289 7.20 -7.10 12.57
N TYR A 290 8.17 -7.88 12.12
CA TYR A 290 8.75 -9.01 12.83
C TYR A 290 10.25 -8.80 13.04
N ASP A 291 10.67 -8.78 14.32
CA ASP A 291 12.08 -8.84 14.73
C ASP A 291 12.56 -10.29 14.61
N ILE A 292 13.64 -10.52 13.85
CA ILE A 292 14.21 -11.86 13.60
C ILE A 292 14.60 -12.57 14.92
N THR A 293 14.95 -11.82 15.97
CA THR A 293 15.28 -12.39 17.29
C THR A 293 14.06 -12.86 18.10
N LYS A 294 12.84 -12.53 17.64
CA LYS A 294 11.57 -12.80 18.34
C LYS A 294 10.55 -13.52 17.46
N LEU A 295 10.97 -14.14 16.36
CA LEU A 295 10.07 -14.86 15.45
C LEU A 295 9.31 -15.98 16.19
N PRO A 296 8.01 -16.15 15.93
CA PRO A 296 7.29 -17.32 16.41
C PRO A 296 7.77 -18.58 15.68
N PRO A 297 7.71 -19.78 16.29
CA PRO A 297 8.21 -21.01 15.67
C PRO A 297 7.58 -21.35 14.30
N ASN A 298 6.35 -20.91 14.06
CA ASN A 298 5.61 -21.07 12.82
C ASN A 298 5.78 -19.89 11.83
N PHE A 299 6.79 -19.03 12.00
CA PHE A 299 6.95 -17.82 11.18
C PHE A 299 7.06 -18.12 9.68
N TYR A 300 7.74 -19.21 9.29
CA TYR A 300 7.80 -19.59 7.87
C TYR A 300 6.40 -19.88 7.29
N THR A 301 5.51 -20.51 8.07
CA THR A 301 4.12 -20.73 7.69
C THR A 301 3.34 -19.41 7.58
N ILE A 302 3.60 -18.43 8.46
CA ILE A 302 3.01 -17.08 8.36
C ILE A 302 3.45 -16.40 7.06
N LEU A 303 4.75 -16.46 6.75
CA LEU A 303 5.33 -15.86 5.54
C LEU A 303 4.84 -16.56 4.27
N LEU A 304 4.70 -17.89 4.28
CA LEU A 304 4.09 -18.66 3.19
C LEU A 304 2.62 -18.29 2.99
N LYS A 305 1.82 -18.25 4.06
CA LYS A 305 0.41 -17.81 4.02
C LYS A 305 0.24 -16.34 3.61
N ALA A 306 1.27 -15.51 3.77
CA ALA A 306 1.31 -14.13 3.27
C ALA A 306 1.58 -14.10 1.76
N TYR A 307 2.56 -14.86 1.28
CA TYR A 307 2.86 -15.05 -0.14
C TYR A 307 1.65 -15.64 -0.90
N GLU A 308 0.99 -16.69 -0.37
CA GLU A 308 -0.25 -17.27 -0.94
C GLU A 308 -1.42 -16.27 -1.06
N ARG A 309 -1.34 -15.13 -0.36
CA ARG A 309 -2.30 -14.02 -0.40
C ARG A 309 -1.73 -12.78 -1.09
N ASN A 310 -0.68 -12.95 -1.90
CA ASN A 310 0.00 -11.92 -2.68
C ASN A 310 0.48 -10.70 -1.85
N SER A 311 0.84 -10.92 -0.57
CA SER A 311 1.24 -9.83 0.35
C SER A 311 2.62 -9.29 0.00
N LEU A 312 2.83 -7.97 0.04
CA LEU A 312 4.17 -7.40 -0.11
C LEU A 312 5.01 -7.82 1.11
N CYS A 313 6.22 -8.29 0.88
CA CYS A 313 7.10 -8.76 1.95
C CYS A 313 8.47 -8.08 1.82
N GLY A 314 8.79 -7.19 2.75
CA GLY A 314 10.10 -6.56 2.88
C GLY A 314 10.96 -7.24 3.95
N CYS A 315 12.27 -7.09 3.85
CA CYS A 315 13.19 -7.47 4.92
C CYS A 315 14.43 -6.58 4.93
N SER A 316 15.10 -6.47 6.08
CA SER A 316 16.28 -5.60 6.20
C SER A 316 17.30 -6.15 7.19
N ILE A 317 18.52 -5.65 7.05
CA ILE A 317 19.65 -5.94 7.93
C ILE A 317 20.01 -4.65 8.66
N ASN A 318 20.18 -4.71 9.99
CA ASN A 318 20.49 -3.51 10.78
C ASN A 318 21.76 -2.79 10.25
N PRO A 319 21.75 -1.44 10.17
CA PRO A 319 22.88 -0.66 9.68
C PRO A 319 24.13 -0.82 10.54
N ASP A 320 25.30 -0.64 9.93
CA ASP A 320 26.52 -0.41 10.71
C ASP A 320 26.51 1.03 11.23
N PRO A 321 26.85 1.31 12.50
CA PRO A 321 26.82 2.67 13.04
C PRO A 321 27.74 3.67 12.32
N ASN A 322 28.74 3.21 11.58
CA ASN A 322 29.78 4.07 11.00
C ASN A 322 29.86 4.01 9.46
N ILE A 323 29.12 3.10 8.82
CA ILE A 323 29.18 2.85 7.38
C ILE A 323 27.75 2.73 6.86
N LEU A 324 27.33 3.71 6.05
CA LEU A 324 26.10 3.64 5.27
C LEU A 324 26.22 2.47 4.27
N GLU A 325 25.18 1.64 4.17
CA GLU A 325 25.06 0.61 3.13
C GLU A 325 26.28 -0.34 3.04
N ALA A 326 26.73 -0.82 4.20
CA ALA A 326 27.94 -1.64 4.32
C ALA A 326 27.75 -3.05 3.75
N GLU A 327 28.51 -3.42 2.72
CA GLU A 327 28.57 -4.78 2.19
C GLU A 327 29.20 -5.75 3.22
N THR A 328 28.58 -6.91 3.37
CA THR A 328 29.04 -8.02 4.21
C THR A 328 29.86 -9.03 3.40
N PRO A 329 30.72 -9.85 4.04
CA PRO A 329 31.51 -10.87 3.32
C PRO A 329 30.69 -11.91 2.54
N VAL A 330 29.37 -11.98 2.76
CA VAL A 330 28.43 -12.88 2.09
C VAL A 330 27.62 -12.20 0.96
N GLY A 331 27.95 -10.95 0.59
CA GLY A 331 27.32 -10.19 -0.50
C GLY A 331 26.00 -9.49 -0.13
N LEU A 332 25.58 -9.54 1.14
CA LEU A 332 24.41 -8.80 1.63
C LEU A 332 24.81 -7.41 2.14
N ILE A 333 23.91 -6.43 2.06
CA ILE A 333 24.12 -5.03 2.46
C ILE A 333 23.42 -4.72 3.80
N ARG A 334 24.12 -4.04 4.70
CA ARG A 334 23.58 -3.54 5.98
C ARG A 334 22.96 -2.16 5.86
N GLY A 335 21.87 -1.91 6.57
CA GLY A 335 21.15 -0.64 6.51
C GLY A 335 20.32 -0.49 5.23
N HIS A 336 20.14 -1.58 4.49
CA HIS A 336 19.45 -1.64 3.21
C HIS A 336 18.21 -2.51 3.30
N ALA A 337 17.26 -2.25 2.41
CA ALA A 337 15.98 -2.93 2.34
C ALA A 337 15.94 -3.87 1.12
N TYR A 338 15.39 -5.06 1.35
CA TYR A 338 15.24 -6.15 0.40
C TYR A 338 13.77 -6.55 0.29
N SER A 339 13.41 -7.22 -0.80
CA SER A 339 12.05 -7.74 -1.02
C SER A 339 12.06 -9.27 -1.06
N ILE A 340 11.10 -9.93 -0.40
CA ILE A 340 10.92 -11.40 -0.46
C ILE A 340 9.91 -11.69 -1.56
N THR A 341 10.39 -12.19 -2.71
CA THR A 341 9.58 -12.32 -3.94
C THR A 341 9.08 -13.74 -4.22
N LYS A 342 9.53 -14.74 -3.45
CA LYS A 342 8.97 -16.11 -3.48
C LYS A 342 9.23 -16.85 -2.16
N VAL A 343 8.25 -17.62 -1.71
CA VAL A 343 8.34 -18.47 -0.50
C VAL A 343 7.93 -19.88 -0.91
N LYS A 344 8.83 -20.86 -0.85
CA LYS A 344 8.51 -22.23 -1.29
C LYS A 344 9.25 -23.31 -0.48
N TYR A 345 8.51 -24.34 -0.09
CA TYR A 345 9.10 -25.64 0.27
C TYR A 345 9.53 -26.37 -1.00
N VAL A 346 10.82 -26.68 -1.11
CA VAL A 346 11.41 -27.35 -2.27
C VAL A 346 11.80 -28.78 -1.91
N ASP A 347 11.37 -29.76 -2.71
CA ASP A 347 11.74 -31.17 -2.52
C ASP A 347 13.18 -31.44 -3.01
N ILE A 348 14.03 -31.95 -2.12
CA ILE A 348 15.41 -32.39 -2.42
C ILE A 348 15.49 -33.91 -2.50
N GLU A 349 16.09 -34.43 -3.58
CA GLU A 349 16.45 -35.85 -3.68
C GLU A 349 17.86 -36.08 -3.12
N THR A 350 17.96 -36.57 -1.87
CA THR A 350 19.26 -36.86 -1.25
C THR A 350 19.35 -38.32 -0.76
N LEU A 351 20.19 -39.13 -1.42
CA LEU A 351 20.56 -40.49 -1.00
C LEU A 351 19.36 -41.40 -0.61
N GLY A 352 18.25 -41.32 -1.35
CA GLY A 352 17.06 -42.13 -1.13
C GLY A 352 16.12 -41.60 -0.05
N ARG A 353 16.25 -40.32 0.35
CA ARG A 353 15.27 -39.58 1.14
C ARG A 353 14.78 -38.38 0.35
N ASN A 354 13.48 -38.16 0.36
CA ASN A 354 12.85 -36.92 -0.07
C ASN A 354 12.70 -36.05 1.18
N GLU A 355 13.31 -34.87 1.16
CA GLU A 355 13.26 -33.89 2.25
C GLU A 355 12.83 -32.54 1.68
N LYS A 356 11.91 -31.84 2.36
CA LYS A 356 11.46 -30.51 1.95
C LYS A 356 12.27 -29.45 2.67
N ILE A 357 12.99 -28.62 1.93
CA ILE A 357 13.72 -27.48 2.47
C ILE A 357 12.88 -26.19 2.33
N PRO A 358 12.74 -25.37 3.39
CA PRO A 358 12.15 -24.04 3.28
C PRO A 358 13.14 -23.06 2.63
N LEU A 359 12.86 -22.63 1.39
CA LEU A 359 13.62 -21.59 0.70
C LEU A 359 12.83 -20.29 0.58
N LEU A 360 13.58 -19.19 0.49
CA LEU A 360 13.11 -17.85 0.15
C LEU A 360 13.86 -17.37 -1.09
N ARG A 361 13.15 -16.70 -2.01
CA ARG A 361 13.77 -15.83 -3.00
C ARG A 361 13.72 -14.40 -2.50
N ILE A 362 14.86 -13.73 -2.50
CA ILE A 362 15.04 -12.38 -1.99
C ILE A 362 15.65 -11.53 -3.10
N ARG A 363 15.24 -10.26 -3.17
CA ARG A 363 15.62 -9.32 -4.21
C ARG A 363 16.27 -8.08 -3.60
N ASN A 364 17.48 -7.77 -4.06
CA ASN A 364 18.12 -6.48 -3.88
C ASN A 364 17.49 -5.47 -4.87
N PRO A 365 16.89 -4.35 -4.41
CA PRO A 365 16.28 -3.38 -5.33
C PRO A 365 17.30 -2.74 -6.28
N TRP A 366 18.58 -2.62 -5.90
CA TRP A 366 19.64 -2.11 -6.79
C TRP A 366 19.84 -2.95 -8.06
N GLY A 367 19.49 -4.24 -8.02
CA GLY A 367 19.56 -5.14 -9.17
C GLY A 367 20.93 -5.23 -9.84
N ASN A 368 22.00 -5.11 -9.06
CA ASN A 368 23.39 -5.22 -9.49
C ASN A 368 23.98 -6.58 -9.04
N GLU A 369 25.23 -6.87 -9.43
CA GLU A 369 25.94 -8.12 -9.10
C GLU A 369 26.17 -8.36 -7.58
N THR A 370 25.73 -7.47 -6.70
CA THR A 370 25.88 -7.58 -5.24
C THR A 370 24.76 -8.45 -4.64
N GLU A 371 24.97 -9.76 -4.79
CA GLU A 371 24.07 -10.85 -4.42
C GLU A 371 24.64 -11.75 -3.32
N TRP A 372 23.76 -12.50 -2.65
CA TRP A 372 24.14 -13.57 -1.72
C TRP A 372 25.09 -14.59 -2.39
N ASN A 373 26.24 -14.84 -1.78
CA ASN A 373 27.26 -15.75 -2.30
C ASN A 373 27.34 -17.12 -1.58
N GLY A 374 26.40 -17.39 -0.66
CA GLY A 374 26.35 -18.62 0.15
C GLY A 374 25.54 -19.77 -0.50
N PRO A 375 25.13 -20.77 0.31
CA PRO A 375 24.27 -21.87 -0.16
C PRO A 375 22.97 -21.37 -0.82
N TRP A 376 22.58 -22.00 -1.92
CA TRP A 376 21.43 -21.62 -2.77
C TRP A 376 21.58 -20.32 -3.58
N SER A 377 22.73 -19.64 -3.53
CA SER A 377 23.09 -18.62 -4.52
C SER A 377 23.08 -19.16 -5.95
N ASP A 378 23.06 -18.29 -6.95
CA ASP A 378 22.97 -18.66 -8.36
C ASP A 378 24.08 -19.60 -8.85
N LYS A 379 25.27 -19.49 -8.24
CA LYS A 379 26.46 -20.31 -8.55
C LYS A 379 26.61 -21.52 -7.62
N SER A 380 25.65 -21.75 -6.72
CA SER A 380 25.67 -22.80 -5.69
C SER A 380 25.58 -24.22 -6.27
N PRO A 381 26.47 -25.16 -5.87
CA PRO A 381 26.38 -26.55 -6.28
C PRO A 381 25.16 -27.30 -5.71
N GLU A 382 24.53 -26.78 -4.65
CA GLU A 382 23.33 -27.33 -4.00
C GLU A 382 22.15 -27.46 -4.98
N TRP A 383 22.05 -26.59 -6.00
CA TRP A 383 21.07 -26.74 -7.08
C TRP A 383 21.14 -28.08 -7.80
N ARG A 384 22.23 -28.85 -7.70
CA ARG A 384 22.36 -30.16 -8.36
C ARG A 384 21.46 -31.26 -7.76
N SER A 385 20.97 -31.10 -6.53
CA SER A 385 20.06 -32.09 -5.89
C SER A 385 18.57 -31.78 -6.09
N ILE A 386 18.22 -30.71 -6.80
CA ILE A 386 16.84 -30.34 -7.12
C ILE A 386 16.43 -30.92 -8.48
N PRO A 387 15.29 -31.64 -8.59
CA PRO A 387 14.76 -32.15 -9.85
C PRO A 387 14.52 -31.06 -10.91
N LYS A 388 14.63 -31.41 -12.21
CA LYS A 388 14.48 -30.42 -13.30
C LYS A 388 13.09 -29.79 -13.34
N SER A 389 12.03 -30.56 -13.09
CA SER A 389 10.64 -30.06 -13.01
C SER A 389 10.47 -29.04 -11.88
N GLU A 390 11.07 -29.30 -10.72
CA GLU A 390 11.03 -28.41 -9.56
C GLU A 390 11.71 -27.07 -9.88
N LYS A 391 12.85 -27.09 -10.59
CA LYS A 391 13.52 -25.87 -11.06
C LYS A 391 12.69 -25.04 -12.04
N GLU A 392 11.95 -25.72 -12.93
CA GLU A 392 11.07 -25.07 -13.90
C GLU A 392 9.89 -24.39 -13.17
N GLU A 393 9.27 -25.06 -12.19
CA GLU A 393 8.19 -24.49 -11.35
C GLU A 393 8.68 -23.40 -10.37
N MET A 394 9.92 -23.50 -9.89
CA MET A 394 10.57 -22.43 -9.15
C MET A 394 10.75 -21.17 -10.02
N GLY A 395 10.83 -21.31 -11.35
CA GLY A 395 11.10 -20.21 -12.27
C GLY A 395 12.53 -19.69 -12.12
N LEU A 396 13.51 -20.60 -11.98
CA LEU A 396 14.91 -20.23 -11.77
C LEU A 396 15.51 -19.57 -13.01
N THR A 397 15.61 -18.24 -12.95
CA THR A 397 16.54 -17.42 -13.71
C THR A 397 17.88 -17.36 -12.96
N PHE A 398 18.99 -17.36 -13.70
CA PHE A 398 20.35 -17.23 -13.17
C PHE A 398 21.03 -16.04 -13.84
N ASP A 399 20.46 -14.86 -13.59
CA ASP A 399 20.79 -13.60 -14.23
C ASP A 399 21.27 -12.63 -13.13
N ALA A 400 22.21 -11.74 -13.44
CA ALA A 400 22.71 -10.75 -12.49
C ALA A 400 21.70 -9.60 -12.31
N ASP A 401 20.56 -9.92 -11.73
CA ASP A 401 19.43 -9.03 -11.51
C ASP A 401 19.20 -8.77 -10.01
N GLY A 402 20.06 -9.24 -9.11
CA GLY A 402 19.91 -9.05 -7.68
C GLY A 402 18.79 -9.87 -7.02
N GLU A 403 18.05 -10.73 -7.74
CA GLU A 403 17.32 -11.84 -7.12
C GLU A 403 18.28 -12.99 -6.78
N PHE A 404 18.14 -13.56 -5.59
CA PHE A 404 18.87 -14.76 -5.19
C PHE A 404 18.00 -15.62 -4.28
N TRP A 405 18.31 -16.91 -4.18
CA TRP A 405 17.68 -17.80 -3.21
C TRP A 405 18.58 -18.03 -2.00
N MET A 406 17.94 -18.23 -0.84
CA MET A 406 18.62 -18.70 0.37
C MET A 406 17.71 -19.60 1.19
N SER A 407 18.28 -20.40 2.09
CA SER A 407 17.47 -21.17 3.03
C SER A 407 16.86 -20.25 4.10
N PHE A 408 15.67 -20.59 4.59
CA PHE A 408 15.06 -19.83 5.70
C PHE A 408 15.93 -19.79 6.96
N LYS A 409 16.78 -20.81 7.17
CA LYS A 409 17.76 -20.86 8.26
C LYS A 409 18.85 -19.79 8.10
N ASP A 410 19.38 -19.63 6.89
CA ASP A 410 20.40 -18.62 6.60
C ASP A 410 19.79 -17.22 6.66
N PHE A 411 18.55 -17.06 6.17
CA PHE A 411 17.78 -15.83 6.31
C PHE A 411 17.67 -15.37 7.78
N VAL A 412 17.23 -16.25 8.68
CA VAL A 412 17.14 -15.99 10.13
C VAL A 412 18.52 -15.73 10.78
N THR A 413 19.61 -16.17 10.13
CA THR A 413 20.98 -15.94 10.62
C THR A 413 21.53 -14.57 10.18
N HIS A 414 21.12 -14.06 9.01
CA HIS A 414 21.71 -12.87 8.39
C HIS A 414 20.82 -11.61 8.43
N PHE A 415 19.50 -11.75 8.44
CA PHE A 415 18.57 -10.62 8.46
C PHE A 415 18.22 -10.17 9.89
N SER A 416 17.68 -8.96 10.02
CA SER A 416 17.34 -8.34 11.32
C SER A 416 15.84 -8.08 11.49
N SER A 417 15.13 -7.73 10.42
CA SER A 417 13.68 -7.56 10.46
C SER A 417 12.99 -8.03 9.19
N VAL A 418 11.68 -8.32 9.31
CA VAL A 418 10.77 -8.63 8.21
C VAL A 418 9.53 -7.76 8.35
N GLU A 419 9.08 -7.19 7.25
CA GLU A 419 7.87 -6.38 7.14
C GLU A 419 6.90 -7.08 6.18
N ILE A 420 5.63 -7.23 6.56
CA ILE A 420 4.62 -7.88 5.71
C ILE A 420 3.44 -6.93 5.58
N CYS A 421 3.15 -6.47 4.35
CA CYS A 421 1.95 -5.71 4.02
C CYS A 421 0.90 -6.62 3.37
N HIS A 422 -0.11 -6.99 4.15
CA HIS A 422 -1.25 -7.74 3.64
C HIS A 422 -2.17 -6.84 2.83
N LEU A 423 -2.31 -7.16 1.54
CA LEU A 423 -3.13 -6.39 0.62
C LEU A 423 -4.61 -6.41 1.03
N ASN A 424 -5.29 -5.28 0.80
CA ASN A 424 -6.75 -5.20 0.87
C ASN A 424 -7.36 -6.23 -0.11
N PRO A 425 -8.40 -7.01 0.27
CA PRO A 425 -9.04 -7.99 -0.61
C PRO A 425 -9.53 -7.45 -1.96
N ASP A 426 -9.87 -6.15 -2.02
CA ASP A 426 -10.27 -5.44 -3.24
C ASP A 426 -9.07 -5.07 -4.13
N SER A 427 -7.87 -4.92 -3.56
CA SER A 427 -6.62 -4.69 -4.27
C SER A 427 -6.03 -5.97 -4.89
N LEU A 428 -6.58 -7.14 -4.57
CA LEU A 428 -6.13 -8.44 -5.08
C LEU A 428 -6.82 -8.79 -6.40
N ASP A 429 -6.07 -8.75 -7.48
CA ASP A 429 -6.53 -9.22 -8.78
C ASP A 429 -6.19 -10.71 -9.01
N PRO A 430 -7.18 -11.58 -9.30
CA PRO A 430 -6.92 -13.00 -9.56
C PRO A 430 -6.09 -13.29 -10.81
N GLU A 431 -6.04 -12.38 -11.79
CA GLU A 431 -5.26 -12.58 -13.04
C GLU A 431 -3.77 -12.21 -12.86
N GLU A 432 -3.45 -11.31 -11.92
CA GLU A 432 -2.09 -10.89 -11.57
C GLU A 432 -1.53 -11.59 -10.31
N CYS A 433 -2.27 -12.53 -9.74
CA CYS A 433 -1.76 -13.43 -8.69
C CYS A 433 -0.71 -14.40 -9.26
N PRO A 434 0.53 -14.43 -8.74
CA PRO A 434 1.54 -15.44 -9.11
C PRO A 434 1.02 -16.87 -8.88
N GLU A 435 1.57 -17.85 -9.60
CA GLU A 435 1.20 -19.26 -9.42
C GLU A 435 1.32 -19.69 -7.94
N GLY A 436 0.21 -20.18 -7.37
CA GLY A 436 0.04 -20.49 -5.95
C GLY A 436 -0.74 -19.45 -5.14
N CYS A 437 -0.86 -18.20 -5.60
CA CYS A 437 -1.53 -17.11 -4.88
C CYS A 437 -3.05 -17.15 -5.02
N THR A 438 -3.67 -18.17 -4.44
CA THR A 438 -5.09 -18.51 -4.60
C THR A 438 -5.99 -17.98 -3.48
N LYS A 439 -5.43 -17.50 -2.37
CA LYS A 439 -6.17 -17.14 -1.16
C LYS A 439 -6.33 -15.61 -1.07
N LYS A 440 -7.41 -15.17 -0.44
CA LYS A 440 -7.63 -13.76 -0.05
C LYS A 440 -7.75 -13.64 1.47
N TRP A 441 -7.68 -12.41 1.97
CA TRP A 441 -8.13 -12.07 3.32
C TRP A 441 -9.64 -11.76 3.30
N GLU A 442 -10.30 -11.94 4.43
CA GLU A 442 -11.61 -11.33 4.72
C GLU A 442 -11.39 -10.10 5.60
N MET A 443 -11.95 -8.94 5.22
CA MET A 443 -11.69 -7.67 5.87
C MET A 443 -12.98 -7.00 6.38
N SER A 444 -12.97 -6.61 7.66
CA SER A 444 -13.94 -5.68 8.25
C SER A 444 -13.27 -4.37 8.66
N VAL A 445 -13.93 -3.23 8.44
CA VAL A 445 -13.39 -1.90 8.77
C VAL A 445 -14.44 -1.00 9.41
N PHE A 446 -14.02 -0.24 10.42
CA PHE A 446 -14.83 0.78 11.09
C PHE A 446 -14.03 2.06 11.30
N GLU A 447 -14.65 3.22 11.04
CA GLU A 447 -14.19 4.51 11.53
C GLU A 447 -14.71 4.74 12.97
N GLY A 448 -13.98 5.52 13.76
CA GLY A 448 -14.37 5.88 15.13
C GLY A 448 -13.62 7.09 15.67
N GLU A 449 -14.06 7.58 16.84
CA GLU A 449 -13.49 8.76 17.50
C GLU A 449 -13.39 8.60 19.02
N TRP A 450 -12.29 9.08 19.60
CA TRP A 450 -12.14 9.35 21.02
C TRP A 450 -12.44 10.83 21.28
N VAL A 451 -13.54 11.09 21.98
CA VAL A 451 -14.03 12.42 22.33
C VAL A 451 -13.92 12.61 23.84
N ARG A 452 -13.26 13.71 24.27
CA ARG A 452 -13.03 14.05 25.68
C ARG A 452 -14.33 14.03 26.50
N GLY A 453 -14.27 13.43 27.69
CA GLY A 453 -15.42 13.25 28.59
C GLY A 453 -16.47 12.23 28.13
N VAL A 454 -16.52 11.88 26.84
CA VAL A 454 -17.53 11.00 26.24
C VAL A 454 -16.97 9.61 25.93
N THR A 455 -16.12 9.46 24.89
CA THR A 455 -15.58 8.17 24.43
C THR A 455 -14.08 8.01 24.62
N ALA A 456 -13.34 9.06 25.03
CA ALA A 456 -11.92 9.00 25.36
C ALA A 456 -11.68 8.34 26.73
N GLY A 457 -11.93 7.03 26.81
CA GLY A 457 -11.94 6.27 28.07
C GLY A 457 -10.56 5.93 28.66
N GLY A 458 -9.49 6.04 27.86
CA GLY A 458 -8.15 5.59 28.22
C GLY A 458 -8.03 4.07 28.32
N CYS A 459 -6.88 3.55 28.74
CA CYS A 459 -6.62 2.12 28.75
C CYS A 459 -7.31 1.35 29.90
N TRP A 460 -7.20 0.01 29.86
CA TRP A 460 -7.75 -0.91 30.88
C TRP A 460 -7.17 -0.76 32.29
N ARG A 461 -6.19 0.13 32.52
CA ARG A 461 -5.75 0.54 33.86
C ARG A 461 -6.77 1.49 34.52
N ASN A 462 -7.58 2.19 33.71
CA ASN A 462 -8.59 3.16 34.13
C ASN A 462 -9.99 2.53 33.98
N LEU A 463 -10.28 1.43 34.68
CA LEU A 463 -11.50 0.62 34.48
C LEU A 463 -12.83 1.40 34.57
N GLU A 464 -12.87 2.50 35.35
CA GLU A 464 -14.06 3.36 35.49
C GLU A 464 -14.42 4.08 34.18
N THR A 465 -13.43 4.49 33.40
CA THR A 465 -13.59 5.18 32.11
C THR A 465 -13.38 4.26 30.92
N PHE A 466 -12.64 3.15 31.06
CA PHE A 466 -12.33 2.21 29.98
C PHE A 466 -13.58 1.70 29.23
N SER A 467 -14.69 1.46 29.95
CA SER A 467 -15.95 1.00 29.35
C SER A 467 -16.62 2.02 28.41
N LYS A 468 -16.21 3.29 28.47
CA LYS A 468 -16.71 4.36 27.59
C LYS A 468 -16.06 4.38 26.20
N ASN A 469 -14.92 3.70 26.03
CA ASN A 469 -14.29 3.59 24.71
C ASN A 469 -15.26 2.93 23.72
N PRO A 470 -15.19 3.27 22.42
CA PRO A 470 -15.97 2.59 21.39
C PRO A 470 -15.77 1.07 21.46
N GLN A 471 -16.83 0.29 21.23
CA GLN A 471 -16.80 -1.17 21.34
C GLN A 471 -17.29 -1.81 20.04
N TYR A 472 -16.54 -2.79 19.54
CA TYR A 472 -16.84 -3.47 18.28
C TYR A 472 -16.87 -4.97 18.50
N THR A 473 -18.02 -5.62 18.25
CA THR A 473 -18.13 -7.08 18.28
C THR A 473 -17.55 -7.69 17.02
N VAL A 474 -16.85 -8.80 17.12
CA VAL A 474 -16.45 -9.65 15.99
C VAL A 474 -16.76 -11.11 16.30
N THR A 475 -17.39 -11.81 15.35
CA THR A 475 -17.71 -13.24 15.45
C THR A 475 -16.91 -14.02 14.41
N LEU A 476 -16.26 -15.09 14.88
CA LEU A 476 -15.44 -16.02 14.13
C LEU A 476 -16.11 -17.40 14.21
N GLN A 477 -16.30 -18.06 13.07
CA GLN A 477 -17.04 -19.33 12.98
C GLN A 477 -16.18 -20.44 12.40
N ASP A 478 -15.57 -20.20 11.25
CA ASP A 478 -14.75 -21.19 10.56
C ASP A 478 -13.29 -21.12 11.00
N VAL A 479 -12.69 -22.29 11.25
CA VAL A 479 -11.25 -22.42 11.56
C VAL A 479 -10.41 -22.27 10.29
N ASP A 480 -9.14 -21.92 10.47
CA ASP A 480 -8.19 -21.77 9.37
C ASP A 480 -7.97 -23.09 8.63
N GLU A 481 -7.72 -23.00 7.32
CA GLU A 481 -7.24 -24.17 6.56
C GLU A 481 -5.83 -24.55 7.02
N GLU A 482 -5.60 -25.86 7.08
CA GLU A 482 -4.30 -26.49 7.38
C GLU A 482 -3.75 -26.14 8.78
N ASP A 483 -4.60 -25.71 9.71
CA ASP A 483 -4.21 -25.49 11.12
C ASP A 483 -4.51 -26.72 12.00
N GLU A 484 -3.47 -27.25 12.65
CA GLU A 484 -3.59 -28.35 13.62
C GLU A 484 -4.20 -27.91 14.97
N GLU A 485 -4.36 -26.59 15.19
CA GLU A 485 -4.87 -26.04 16.46
C GLU A 485 -6.40 -25.80 16.50
N ASP A 486 -7.14 -26.03 15.42
CA ASP A 486 -8.59 -25.73 15.29
C ASP A 486 -8.96 -24.27 15.69
N LYS A 487 -8.19 -23.28 15.22
CA LYS A 487 -8.35 -21.86 15.55
C LYS A 487 -8.63 -20.99 14.33
N CYS A 488 -9.09 -19.78 14.60
CA CYS A 488 -9.29 -18.71 13.63
C CYS A 488 -8.15 -17.68 13.78
N THR A 489 -7.37 -17.44 12.72
CA THR A 489 -6.38 -16.36 12.68
C THR A 489 -7.05 -15.03 12.34
N ILE A 490 -6.82 -14.03 13.19
CA ILE A 490 -7.18 -12.63 12.94
C ILE A 490 -5.97 -11.72 13.10
N ILE A 491 -5.95 -10.63 12.33
CA ILE A 491 -5.03 -9.51 12.49
C ILE A 491 -5.89 -8.29 12.77
N VAL A 492 -5.73 -7.69 13.94
CA VAL A 492 -6.46 -6.48 14.35
C VAL A 492 -5.51 -5.30 14.23
N THR A 493 -5.92 -4.26 13.51
CA THR A 493 -5.13 -3.03 13.35
C THR A 493 -5.91 -1.80 13.74
N LEU A 494 -5.25 -0.87 14.42
CA LEU A 494 -5.80 0.39 14.88
C LEU A 494 -4.89 1.52 14.42
N MET A 495 -5.39 2.36 13.52
CA MET A 495 -4.68 3.50 12.93
C MET A 495 -5.29 4.81 13.41
N GLN A 496 -4.47 5.75 13.88
CA GLN A 496 -4.91 7.10 14.25
C GLN A 496 -4.83 8.04 13.04
N LYS A 497 -5.87 8.85 12.81
CA LYS A 497 -5.98 9.71 11.63
C LYS A 497 -5.40 11.11 11.87
N ASN A 498 -4.98 11.76 10.78
CA ASN A 498 -4.74 13.21 10.67
C ASN A 498 -3.68 13.84 11.63
N ARG A 499 -3.03 13.08 12.52
CA ARG A 499 -2.07 13.62 13.51
C ARG A 499 -0.96 14.43 12.84
N ARG A 500 -0.27 13.83 11.87
CA ARG A 500 0.84 14.46 11.13
C ARG A 500 0.42 15.74 10.39
N SER A 501 -0.68 15.69 9.65
CA SER A 501 -1.17 16.85 8.87
C SER A 501 -1.63 18.01 9.76
N GLN A 502 -1.98 17.74 11.01
CA GLN A 502 -2.32 18.75 12.03
C GLN A 502 -1.11 19.20 12.88
N GLY A 503 0.10 18.69 12.62
CA GLY A 503 1.30 18.97 13.42
C GLY A 503 1.25 18.36 14.83
N LEU A 504 0.39 17.37 15.07
CA LEU A 504 0.23 16.68 16.34
C LEU A 504 1.16 15.45 16.39
N GLN A 505 1.79 15.23 17.54
CA GLN A 505 2.46 13.95 17.85
C GLN A 505 1.45 12.81 17.87
N ASN A 506 1.89 11.57 17.64
CA ASN A 506 1.03 10.39 17.79
C ASN A 506 0.59 10.21 19.26
N LEU A 507 -0.63 9.72 19.48
CA LEU A 507 -1.04 9.15 20.76
C LEU A 507 -0.40 7.76 20.92
N TYR A 508 -0.16 7.37 22.18
CA TYR A 508 0.05 5.96 22.52
C TYR A 508 -1.29 5.22 22.36
N ILE A 509 -1.45 4.47 21.27
CA ILE A 509 -2.69 3.76 20.94
C ILE A 509 -2.54 2.25 21.12
N GLY A 510 -3.65 1.58 21.44
CA GLY A 510 -3.69 0.14 21.65
C GLY A 510 -5.13 -0.37 21.75
N PHE A 511 -5.30 -1.68 21.84
CA PHE A 511 -6.62 -2.28 21.98
C PHE A 511 -6.61 -3.55 22.82
N ALA A 512 -7.77 -3.90 23.36
CA ALA A 512 -7.98 -5.15 24.08
C ALA A 512 -9.16 -5.93 23.49
N VAL A 513 -9.01 -7.25 23.44
CA VAL A 513 -10.01 -8.20 22.94
C VAL A 513 -10.52 -9.05 24.10
N TYR A 514 -11.83 -9.15 24.26
CA TYR A 514 -12.48 -9.97 25.29
C TYR A 514 -13.42 -10.98 24.61
N ARG A 515 -13.44 -12.24 25.09
CA ARG A 515 -14.43 -13.23 24.65
C ARG A 515 -15.79 -12.91 25.28
N LEU A 516 -16.86 -13.08 24.51
CA LEU A 516 -18.23 -12.91 24.98
C LEU A 516 -18.80 -14.31 25.30
N PRO A 517 -19.16 -14.60 26.58
CA PRO A 517 -19.63 -15.93 26.96
C PRO A 517 -20.86 -16.39 26.18
N ASN A 518 -21.84 -15.50 25.99
CA ASN A 518 -22.99 -15.65 25.09
C ASN A 518 -23.22 -14.30 24.37
N HIS A 519 -23.16 -14.24 23.04
CA HIS A 519 -23.25 -12.98 22.28
C HIS A 519 -24.61 -12.26 22.41
N GLY A 520 -25.68 -12.99 22.76
CA GLY A 520 -27.03 -12.46 22.97
C GLY A 520 -27.34 -11.98 24.39
N ASP A 521 -26.68 -12.55 25.41
CA ASP A 521 -27.07 -12.36 26.83
C ASP A 521 -26.23 -11.30 27.56
N VAL A 522 -25.25 -10.69 26.88
CA VAL A 522 -24.40 -9.64 27.45
C VAL A 522 -25.00 -8.25 27.22
N PRO A 523 -25.01 -7.35 28.22
CA PRO A 523 -25.52 -5.99 28.05
C PRO A 523 -24.68 -5.20 27.04
N LYS A 524 -25.35 -4.41 26.20
CA LYS A 524 -24.73 -3.62 25.12
C LYS A 524 -25.03 -2.11 25.35
N PRO A 525 -24.01 -1.25 25.49
CA PRO A 525 -22.58 -1.54 25.55
C PRO A 525 -22.18 -2.27 26.84
N LEU A 526 -21.02 -2.92 26.82
CA LEU A 526 -20.47 -3.59 27.99
C LEU A 526 -20.02 -2.54 29.01
N ASN A 527 -20.47 -2.70 30.26
CA ASN A 527 -20.21 -1.75 31.32
C ASN A 527 -18.98 -2.13 32.18
N VAL A 528 -18.61 -1.26 33.12
CA VAL A 528 -17.49 -1.45 34.06
C VAL A 528 -17.54 -2.81 34.79
N ASN A 529 -18.72 -3.36 35.09
CA ASN A 529 -18.83 -4.65 35.78
C ASN A 529 -18.41 -5.82 34.89
N PHE A 530 -18.62 -5.75 33.56
CA PHE A 530 -18.09 -6.77 32.65
C PHE A 530 -16.56 -6.79 32.70
N PHE A 531 -15.90 -5.64 32.53
CA PHE A 531 -14.43 -5.54 32.49
C PHE A 531 -13.75 -5.81 33.85
N LYS A 532 -14.47 -5.67 34.97
CA LYS A 532 -13.98 -6.09 36.31
C LYS A 532 -13.91 -7.61 36.49
N HIS A 533 -14.83 -8.37 35.88
CA HIS A 533 -14.94 -9.82 36.09
C HIS A 533 -14.40 -10.66 34.93
N ASN A 534 -14.25 -10.09 33.73
CA ASN A 534 -13.74 -10.77 32.55
C ASN A 534 -12.32 -10.34 32.24
N ARG A 535 -11.43 -11.29 31.94
CA ARG A 535 -10.08 -11.00 31.45
C ARG A 535 -10.11 -10.90 29.92
N SER A 536 -9.27 -10.03 29.36
CA SER A 536 -9.01 -9.99 27.93
C SER A 536 -8.32 -11.28 27.49
N VAL A 537 -8.72 -11.83 26.35
CA VAL A 537 -8.05 -12.98 25.71
C VAL A 537 -6.83 -12.56 24.90
N ALA A 538 -6.85 -11.34 24.37
CA ALA A 538 -5.76 -10.75 23.58
C ALA A 538 -5.68 -9.24 23.82
N ARG A 539 -4.48 -8.67 23.64
CA ARG A 539 -4.20 -7.23 23.77
C ARG A 539 -3.04 -6.86 22.86
N GLN A 540 -3.07 -5.65 22.30
CA GLN A 540 -1.89 -5.02 21.73
C GLN A 540 -1.25 -4.07 22.74
N GLN A 541 0.08 -3.94 22.72
CA GLN A 541 0.79 -2.97 23.56
C GLN A 541 0.55 -1.54 23.05
N PHE A 542 0.68 -0.55 23.95
CA PHE A 542 0.51 0.86 23.59
C PHE A 542 1.78 1.39 22.94
N ILE A 543 1.69 1.88 21.72
CA ILE A 543 2.79 2.42 20.92
C ILE A 543 2.35 3.75 20.29
N ASP A 544 3.27 4.71 20.21
CA ASP A 544 3.13 6.05 19.62
C ASP A 544 3.37 6.05 18.09
N GLN A 545 2.83 5.05 17.39
CA GLN A 545 2.91 4.91 15.94
C GLN A 545 1.58 5.28 15.25
N ARG A 546 1.66 5.57 13.95
CA ARG A 546 0.48 5.89 13.10
C ARG A 546 -0.55 4.76 13.13
N GLN A 547 -0.07 3.53 13.12
CA GLN A 547 -0.86 2.32 13.34
C GLN A 547 -0.20 1.41 14.37
N VAL A 548 -1.02 0.64 15.09
CA VAL A 548 -0.59 -0.58 15.77
C VAL A 548 -1.35 -1.78 15.22
N SER A 549 -0.65 -2.87 14.94
CA SER A 549 -1.20 -4.15 14.48
C SER A 549 -0.83 -5.28 15.44
N ALA A 550 -1.69 -6.29 15.55
CA ALA A 550 -1.36 -7.54 16.22
C ALA A 550 -2.17 -8.72 15.67
N ARG A 551 -1.48 -9.85 15.48
CA ARG A 551 -2.02 -11.13 15.03
C ARG A 551 -2.36 -12.03 16.22
N PHE A 552 -3.51 -12.69 16.17
CA PHE A 552 -3.99 -13.62 17.19
C PHE A 552 -4.60 -14.86 16.54
N LYS A 553 -4.33 -16.03 17.11
CA LYS A 553 -5.16 -17.23 16.93
C LYS A 553 -6.17 -17.29 18.07
N LEU A 554 -7.46 -17.30 17.75
CA LEU A 554 -8.55 -17.39 18.72
C LEU A 554 -9.43 -18.61 18.43
N ASP A 555 -10.04 -19.19 19.46
CA ASP A 555 -11.08 -20.20 19.27
C ASP A 555 -12.25 -19.63 18.44
N PRO A 556 -13.06 -20.47 17.76
CA PRO A 556 -14.37 -20.06 17.28
C PRO A 556 -15.23 -19.47 18.40
N GLY A 557 -15.93 -18.37 18.10
CA GLY A 557 -16.71 -17.64 19.09
C GLY A 557 -16.98 -16.18 18.74
N SER A 558 -17.57 -15.46 19.70
CA SER A 558 -17.80 -14.01 19.61
C SER A 558 -16.91 -13.26 20.60
N TYR A 559 -16.38 -12.14 20.13
CA TYR A 559 -15.43 -11.30 20.83
C TYR A 559 -15.87 -9.84 20.76
N VAL A 560 -15.30 -9.01 21.62
CA VAL A 560 -15.38 -7.54 21.54
C VAL A 560 -13.97 -6.96 21.52
N ILE A 561 -13.73 -6.01 20.63
CA ILE A 561 -12.51 -5.24 20.48
C ILE A 561 -12.78 -3.84 21.03
N ILE A 562 -11.91 -3.37 21.92
CA ILE A 562 -11.95 -2.06 22.55
C ILE A 562 -10.70 -1.26 22.12
N PRO A 563 -10.76 -0.44 21.06
CA PRO A 563 -9.71 0.51 20.71
C PRO A 563 -9.66 1.68 21.70
N CYS A 564 -8.48 2.00 22.18
CA CYS A 564 -8.26 3.03 23.20
C CYS A 564 -6.90 3.71 23.05
N SER A 565 -6.85 4.97 23.50
CA SER A 565 -5.61 5.64 23.86
C SER A 565 -5.07 5.12 25.21
N LEU A 566 -3.81 5.39 25.52
CA LEU A 566 -3.20 5.02 26.80
C LEU A 566 -3.87 5.77 27.95
N ASN A 567 -4.03 7.09 27.83
CA ASN A 567 -4.59 7.94 28.88
C ASN A 567 -6.05 8.33 28.56
N PRO A 568 -6.92 8.52 29.57
CA PRO A 568 -8.24 9.12 29.37
C PRO A 568 -8.15 10.55 28.81
N ASP A 569 -9.24 11.01 28.19
CA ASP A 569 -9.39 12.38 27.67
C ASP A 569 -8.40 12.79 26.55
N GLU A 570 -7.67 11.83 25.98
CA GLU A 570 -6.90 11.98 24.74
C GLU A 570 -7.84 11.89 23.52
N GLU A 571 -7.83 12.92 22.67
CA GLU A 571 -8.74 13.06 21.53
C GLU A 571 -8.10 12.63 20.21
N GLY A 572 -8.87 11.97 19.35
CA GLY A 572 -8.44 11.57 18.01
C GLY A 572 -9.46 10.72 17.25
N GLU A 573 -9.44 10.84 15.93
CA GLU A 573 -10.14 9.93 15.01
C GLU A 573 -9.28 8.68 14.75
N PHE A 574 -9.91 7.53 14.53
CA PHE A 574 -9.22 6.28 14.21
C PHE A 574 -9.93 5.45 13.13
N LEU A 575 -9.17 4.51 12.57
CA LEU A 575 -9.63 3.43 11.70
C LEU A 575 -9.28 2.10 12.39
N LEU A 576 -10.29 1.28 12.66
CA LEU A 576 -10.13 -0.09 13.18
C LEU A 576 -10.38 -1.06 12.02
N ARG A 577 -9.39 -1.91 11.71
CA ARG A 577 -9.51 -2.95 10.66
C ARG A 577 -9.28 -4.33 11.27
N VAL A 578 -10.00 -5.33 10.80
CA VAL A 578 -9.82 -6.74 11.16
C VAL A 578 -9.70 -7.56 9.88
N PHE A 579 -8.55 -8.21 9.71
CA PHE A 579 -8.28 -9.16 8.64
C PHE A 579 -8.37 -10.57 9.22
N SER A 580 -8.96 -11.52 8.50
CA SER A 580 -9.07 -12.92 8.94
C SER A 580 -8.94 -13.89 7.77
N GLU A 581 -8.43 -15.10 8.02
CA GLU A 581 -8.25 -16.10 6.95
C GLU A 581 -9.58 -16.68 6.44
N LYS A 582 -10.63 -16.59 7.27
CA LYS A 582 -12.01 -16.99 7.01
C LYS A 582 -12.99 -15.85 7.30
N SER A 583 -14.26 -16.02 6.95
CA SER A 583 -15.30 -14.99 7.12
C SER A 583 -15.40 -14.52 8.58
N ASN A 584 -15.31 -13.21 8.79
CA ASN A 584 -15.60 -12.57 10.07
C ASN A 584 -16.88 -11.73 9.96
N ASN A 585 -17.66 -11.69 11.03
CA ASN A 585 -18.83 -10.83 11.13
C ASN A 585 -18.59 -9.78 12.22
N MET A 586 -18.35 -8.53 11.82
CA MET A 586 -18.02 -7.43 12.73
C MET A 586 -19.11 -6.36 12.75
N ALA A 587 -19.41 -5.81 13.93
CA ALA A 587 -20.45 -4.81 14.15
C ALA A 587 -20.08 -3.83 15.28
N TYR A 588 -20.57 -2.59 15.20
CA TYR A 588 -20.46 -1.61 16.28
C TYR A 588 -21.51 -1.87 17.37
N VAL A 589 -21.11 -1.79 18.64
CA VAL A 589 -22.01 -1.99 19.78
C VAL A 589 -22.71 -0.67 20.13
N GLN A 590 -23.92 -0.47 19.60
CA GLN A 590 -24.79 0.62 20.04
C GLN A 590 -25.35 0.34 21.43
N GLY A 591 -25.66 1.42 22.17
CA GLY A 591 -26.47 1.34 23.38
C GLY A 591 -27.95 1.56 23.09
N GLU A 592 -28.81 0.85 23.81
CA GLU A 592 -30.26 1.07 23.79
C GLU A 592 -30.62 2.36 24.52
N ASP A 593 -30.70 3.47 23.77
CA ASP A 593 -31.24 4.75 24.27
C ASP A 593 -32.04 5.47 23.17
N THR A 594 -33.29 5.05 22.95
CA THR A 594 -34.48 5.88 23.29
C THR A 594 -35.81 5.31 22.77
N ILE A 595 -36.72 5.08 23.72
CA ILE A 595 -38.18 5.36 23.65
C ILE A 595 -38.94 4.78 22.44
N SER A 596 -39.68 3.71 22.72
CA SER A 596 -40.90 3.35 21.98
C SER A 596 -41.93 4.49 22.02
N VAL A 597 -41.97 5.32 20.99
CA VAL A 597 -43.12 6.20 20.73
C VAL A 597 -44.21 5.35 20.09
N GLU A 598 -45.17 4.91 20.90
CA GLU A 598 -46.38 4.24 20.38
C GLU A 598 -47.24 5.24 19.60
N LYS A 599 -47.30 5.04 18.27
CA LYS A 599 -48.30 5.52 17.29
C LYS A 599 -48.44 7.02 17.05
#